data_AF-A0A183E2Q4-F1
#
_entry.id   AF-A0A183E2Q4-F1
#
_cell.length_a   1.000
_cell.length_b   1.000
_cell.length_c   1.000
_cell.angle_alpha   90.00
_cell.angle_beta   90.00
_cell.angle_gamma   90.00
#
_symmetry.space_group_name_H-M   'P 1'
#
loop_
_entity.id
_entity.type
_entity.pdbx_description
1 polymer ?
#
loop_
_entity_poly.entity_id
_entity_poly.type
_entity_poly.pdbx_seq_one_letter_code
_entity_poly.pdbx_strand_id
1 'polypeptide(L)'
;LAPQMQMGNRVLREFDSDGTGALRVQFRDDCGTLMRRHFVYLGSSNSQMRDGGCYFYDDGEGGQVQRIRESLGRFTQCSIPKMMSRMGQCFTQARQCAVKLKRANYNKTYDVIGGCDTNGSAYVFSDGVGTISIDFARTIALDLGVENFIPSCFQVRYRGVKGVLTLDPNLDVRKCWAETNRIADNSRYTNRQNNLAVLFRPSQDKFKAPRDTSIEVVKYSAPTPVFLNRPLILILDQVSELVTPL
;
A
#
# COMPACT_ATOMS: atom_id res chain seq x y z
N LEU A 1 -3.10 13.74 28.27
CA LEU A 1 -2.45 12.64 27.51
C LEU A 1 -1.36 13.26 26.66
N ALA A 2 -0.10 12.89 26.87
CA ALA A 2 1.00 13.35 26.03
C ALA A 2 0.79 12.87 24.58
N PRO A 3 1.22 13.63 23.55
CA PRO A 3 1.12 13.19 22.16
C PRO A 3 1.92 11.91 21.97
N GLN A 4 1.24 10.83 21.57
CA GLN A 4 1.89 9.55 21.30
C GLN A 4 2.43 9.58 19.87
N MET A 5 3.74 9.43 19.70
CA MET A 5 4.33 9.29 18.37
C MET A 5 3.89 7.97 17.75
N GLN A 6 3.04 8.04 16.73
CA GLN A 6 2.69 6.88 15.91
C GLN A 6 3.60 6.80 14.69
N MET A 7 3.70 5.61 14.10
CA MET A 7 4.43 5.41 12.84
C MET A 7 3.94 6.41 11.78
N GLY A 8 4.87 7.22 11.26
CA GLY A 8 4.56 8.23 10.26
C GLY A 8 3.99 7.61 8.98
N ASN A 9 3.11 8.35 8.29
CA ASN A 9 2.70 8.03 6.93
C ASN A 9 3.58 8.79 5.92
N ARG A 10 3.35 8.57 4.63
CA ARG A 10 4.12 9.22 3.57
C ARG A 10 4.05 10.74 3.64
N VAL A 11 2.85 11.28 3.84
CA VAL A 11 2.61 12.73 3.84
C VAL A 11 3.33 13.41 4.99
N LEU A 12 3.26 12.84 6.20
CA LEU A 12 3.96 13.39 7.36
C LEU A 12 5.47 13.33 7.21
N ARG A 13 6.02 12.24 6.64
CA ARG A 13 7.45 12.14 6.38
C ARG A 13 7.97 13.20 5.39
N GLU A 14 7.15 13.58 4.42
CA GLU A 14 7.54 14.51 3.36
C GLU A 14 7.30 15.98 3.73
N PHE A 15 6.21 16.28 4.45
CA PHE A 15 5.77 17.66 4.70
C PHE A 15 5.82 18.08 6.17
N ASP A 16 6.04 17.16 7.12
CA ASP A 16 6.00 17.46 8.56
C ASP A 16 7.00 16.60 9.34
N SER A 17 8.28 16.72 8.99
CA SER A 17 9.34 15.87 9.56
C SER A 17 9.59 16.09 11.06
N ASP A 18 9.26 17.28 11.57
CA ASP A 18 9.38 17.65 12.99
C ASP A 18 8.08 17.45 13.78
N GLY A 19 6.97 17.12 13.10
CA GLY A 19 5.68 16.85 13.71
C GLY A 19 4.96 18.08 14.24
N THR A 20 5.35 19.28 13.81
CA THR A 20 4.79 20.55 14.31
C THR A 20 3.73 21.15 13.37
N GLY A 21 3.69 20.71 12.11
CA GLY A 21 2.83 21.23 11.05
C GLY A 21 1.50 20.50 10.89
N ALA A 22 1.43 19.22 11.28
CA ALA A 22 0.22 18.41 11.18
C ALA A 22 -0.32 18.01 12.55
N LEU A 23 -1.60 18.31 12.78
CA LEU A 23 -2.32 17.85 13.95
C LEU A 23 -3.17 16.63 13.58
N ARG A 24 -2.92 15.51 14.26
CA ARG A 24 -3.86 14.39 14.24
C ARG A 24 -4.91 14.61 15.32
N VAL A 25 -6.11 15.02 14.90
CA VAL A 25 -7.25 15.21 15.80
C VAL A 25 -8.08 13.93 15.81
N GLN A 26 -8.33 13.39 16.98
CA GLN A 26 -9.47 12.51 17.25
C GLN A 26 -10.47 13.38 18.00
N PHE A 27 -11.65 13.61 17.42
CA PHE A 27 -12.62 14.52 18.02
C PHE A 27 -13.01 14.04 19.43
N ARG A 28 -12.64 14.82 20.44
CA ARG A 28 -13.27 14.83 21.75
C ARG A 28 -13.52 16.30 22.07
N ASP A 29 -14.78 16.60 22.25
CA ASP A 29 -15.28 17.94 22.50
C ASP A 29 -14.95 18.28 23.95
N ASP A 30 -14.00 19.18 24.18
CA ASP A 30 -13.77 19.82 25.47
C ASP A 30 -12.70 20.90 25.28
N CYS A 31 -13.14 22.18 25.31
CA CYS A 31 -12.46 23.35 25.91
C CYS A 31 -12.53 24.70 25.16
N GLY A 32 -13.32 24.84 24.10
CA GLY A 32 -13.91 26.13 23.68
C GLY A 32 -12.96 27.33 23.45
N THR A 33 -11.65 27.13 23.26
CA THR A 33 -10.67 28.21 23.13
C THR A 33 -10.23 28.35 21.67
N LEU A 34 -10.02 29.59 21.21
CA LEU A 34 -9.62 29.91 19.84
C LEU A 34 -8.19 29.43 19.55
N MET A 35 -8.00 28.58 18.55
CA MET A 35 -6.66 28.16 18.10
C MET A 35 -5.95 29.31 17.36
N ARG A 36 -4.67 29.55 17.67
CA ARG A 36 -3.81 30.58 17.03
C ARG A 36 -3.32 30.21 15.62
N ARG A 37 -3.67 29.03 15.11
CA ARG A 37 -3.23 28.48 13.81
C ARG A 37 -4.43 28.06 12.98
N HIS A 38 -4.36 28.26 11.67
CA HIS A 38 -5.46 27.96 10.74
C HIS A 38 -5.29 26.55 10.16
N PHE A 39 -5.85 25.57 10.86
CA PHE A 39 -5.75 24.17 10.48
C PHE A 39 -6.82 23.80 9.45
N VAL A 40 -6.40 23.39 8.26
CA VAL A 40 -7.30 22.93 7.18
C VAL A 40 -7.22 21.40 7.06
N TYR A 41 -8.35 20.76 6.79
CA TYR A 41 -8.40 19.32 6.59
C TYR A 41 -7.43 18.93 5.47
N LEU A 42 -6.48 18.04 5.76
CA LEU A 42 -5.47 17.58 4.83
C LEU A 42 -5.92 16.27 4.16
N GLY A 43 -6.25 15.27 4.97
CA GLY A 43 -6.65 13.95 4.48
C GLY A 43 -6.83 12.92 5.59
N SER A 44 -7.37 11.76 5.23
CA SER A 44 -7.52 10.61 6.11
C SER A 44 -7.44 9.32 5.31
N SER A 45 -6.90 8.26 5.91
CA SER A 45 -6.99 6.91 5.34
C SER A 45 -8.28 6.21 5.76
N ASN A 46 -8.70 5.20 5.00
CA ASN A 46 -9.93 4.45 5.32
C ASN A 46 -9.91 3.82 6.72
N SER A 47 -8.75 3.44 7.24
CA SER A 47 -8.67 2.94 8.62
C SER A 47 -8.91 4.06 9.62
N GLN A 48 -8.26 5.19 9.43
CA GLN A 48 -8.43 6.35 10.30
C GLN A 48 -9.87 6.83 10.31
N MET A 49 -10.56 6.84 9.15
CA MET A 49 -11.97 7.18 9.10
C MET A 49 -12.84 6.25 9.96
N ARG A 50 -12.57 4.93 9.97
CA ARG A 50 -13.30 3.99 10.85
C ARG A 50 -13.00 4.21 12.33
N ASP A 51 -11.78 4.66 12.63
CA ASP A 51 -11.31 4.93 13.99
C ASP A 51 -11.60 6.38 14.43
N GLY A 52 -12.33 7.17 13.63
CA GLY A 52 -12.67 8.57 13.91
C GLY A 52 -11.49 9.55 13.83
N GLY A 53 -10.43 9.21 13.09
CA GLY A 53 -9.22 10.01 12.94
C GLY A 53 -9.06 10.67 11.56
N CYS A 54 -8.48 11.87 11.56
CA CYS A 54 -8.09 12.60 10.36
C CYS A 54 -6.87 13.49 10.62
N TYR A 55 -6.26 14.01 9.54
CA TYR A 55 -5.19 14.99 9.62
C TYR A 55 -5.69 16.36 9.21
N PHE A 56 -5.34 17.36 10.04
CA PHE A 56 -5.38 18.76 9.67
C PHE A 56 -3.95 19.30 9.62
N TYR A 57 -3.72 20.30 8.77
CA TYR A 57 -2.41 20.90 8.57
C TYR A 57 -2.52 22.42 8.67
N ASP A 58 -1.51 23.07 9.25
CA ASP A 58 -1.48 24.53 9.39
C ASP A 58 -1.33 25.18 8.01
N ASP A 59 -2.41 25.77 7.53
CA ASP A 59 -2.44 26.38 6.20
C ASP A 59 -1.82 27.78 6.19
N GLY A 60 -1.50 28.36 7.35
CA GLY A 60 -0.89 29.69 7.46
C GLY A 60 -1.73 30.76 6.74
N GLU A 61 -1.12 31.46 5.77
CA GLU A 61 -1.77 32.45 4.91
C GLU A 61 -2.66 31.85 3.80
N GLY A 62 -2.69 30.52 3.67
CA GLY A 62 -3.57 29.79 2.75
C GLY A 62 -2.84 29.01 1.64
N GLY A 63 -3.48 27.93 1.19
CA GLY A 63 -3.10 27.20 -0.03
C GLY A 63 -1.91 26.24 0.11
N GLN A 64 -1.36 26.05 1.31
CA GLN A 64 -0.37 24.99 1.59
C GLN A 64 -1.01 23.61 1.47
N VAL A 65 -2.19 23.41 2.05
CA VAL A 65 -2.89 22.12 2.01
C VAL A 65 -3.23 21.70 0.58
N GLN A 66 -3.63 22.65 -0.26
CA GLN A 66 -3.89 22.38 -1.67
C GLN A 66 -2.61 21.96 -2.41
N ARG A 67 -1.49 22.66 -2.19
CA ARG A 67 -0.18 22.31 -2.75
C ARG A 67 0.27 20.92 -2.31
N ILE A 68 0.09 20.57 -1.03
CA ILE A 68 0.40 19.23 -0.53
C ILE A 68 -0.44 18.19 -1.28
N ARG A 69 -1.76 18.37 -1.39
CA ARG A 69 -2.63 17.42 -2.11
C ARG A 69 -2.25 17.23 -3.57
N GLU A 70 -1.88 18.30 -4.26
CA GLU A 70 -1.43 18.26 -5.65
C GLU A 70 -0.09 17.53 -5.81
N SER A 71 0.80 17.64 -4.82
CA SER A 71 2.08 16.93 -4.81
C SER A 71 1.93 15.41 -4.65
N LEU A 72 0.88 14.92 -3.96
CA LEU A 72 0.68 13.49 -3.68
C LEU A 72 0.45 12.65 -4.94
N GLY A 73 -0.09 13.27 -5.99
CA GLY A 73 -0.35 12.61 -7.27
C GLY A 73 -1.56 13.17 -8.01
N ARG A 74 -1.85 12.59 -9.17
CA ARG A 74 -2.99 12.98 -9.99
C ARG A 74 -4.20 12.09 -9.69
N PHE A 75 -5.23 12.69 -9.09
CA PHE A 75 -6.49 12.02 -8.74
C PHE A 75 -7.68 12.44 -9.60
N THR A 76 -7.47 13.24 -10.65
CA THR A 76 -8.50 13.90 -11.46
C THR A 76 -9.35 12.98 -12.34
N GLN A 77 -8.97 11.71 -12.49
CA GLN A 77 -9.62 10.75 -13.39
C GLN A 77 -10.46 9.71 -12.63
N CYS A 78 -11.30 10.14 -11.68
CA CYS A 78 -12.24 9.26 -11.00
C CYS A 78 -13.36 10.00 -10.27
N SER A 79 -14.41 9.26 -9.91
CA SER A 79 -15.47 9.74 -9.03
C SER A 79 -14.92 10.21 -7.67
N ILE A 80 -15.61 11.16 -7.04
CA ILE A 80 -15.20 11.75 -5.75
C ILE A 80 -14.90 10.69 -4.68
N PRO A 81 -15.72 9.64 -4.46
CA PRO A 81 -15.42 8.61 -3.46
C PRO A 81 -14.13 7.85 -3.77
N LYS A 82 -13.87 7.59 -5.06
CA LYS A 82 -12.66 6.89 -5.51
C LYS A 82 -11.44 7.79 -5.41
N MET A 83 -11.60 9.10 -5.67
CA MET A 83 -10.58 10.12 -5.45
C MET A 83 -10.16 10.17 -3.98
N MET A 84 -11.13 10.28 -3.07
CA MET A 84 -10.87 10.29 -1.62
C MET A 84 -10.16 9.02 -1.15
N SER A 85 -10.60 7.84 -1.61
CA SER A 85 -9.98 6.56 -1.27
C SER A 85 -8.53 6.45 -1.76
N ARG A 86 -8.22 6.97 -2.96
CA ARG A 86 -6.86 7.01 -3.53
C ARG A 86 -5.97 7.99 -2.78
N MET A 87 -6.46 9.20 -2.46
CA MET A 87 -5.73 10.17 -1.66
C MET A 87 -5.45 9.64 -0.24
N GLY A 88 -6.43 8.98 0.37
CA GLY A 88 -6.31 8.32 1.67
C GLY A 88 -5.24 7.23 1.73
N GLN A 89 -4.82 6.71 0.58
CA GLN A 89 -3.69 5.79 0.50
C GLN A 89 -2.38 6.44 0.98
N CYS A 90 -2.16 7.72 0.71
CA CYS A 90 -0.95 8.42 1.13
C CYS A 90 -0.87 8.58 2.66
N PHE A 91 -2.02 8.57 3.33
CA PHE A 91 -2.15 8.77 4.78
C PHE A 91 -2.11 7.50 5.61
N THR A 92 -2.06 6.33 4.97
CA THR A 92 -1.97 5.09 5.74
C THR A 92 -0.57 4.92 6.31
N GLN A 93 -0.54 4.47 7.55
CA GLN A 93 0.67 4.09 8.24
C GLN A 93 1.33 2.90 7.53
N ALA A 94 2.60 3.06 7.21
CA ALA A 94 3.43 2.05 6.59
C ALA A 94 4.90 2.36 6.92
N ARG A 95 5.70 1.30 7.11
CA ARG A 95 7.14 1.41 7.32
C ARG A 95 7.81 1.59 5.96
N GLN A 96 8.50 2.71 5.78
CA GLN A 96 9.33 2.93 4.59
C GLN A 96 10.59 2.07 4.71
N CYS A 97 10.87 1.27 3.70
CA CYS A 97 12.07 0.44 3.67
C CYS A 97 13.30 1.27 3.24
N ALA A 98 14.47 0.96 3.80
CA ALA A 98 15.73 1.56 3.33
C ALA A 98 16.08 1.06 1.92
N VAL A 99 15.68 -0.16 1.59
CA VAL A 99 15.86 -0.79 0.28
C VAL A 99 15.13 0.00 -0.81
N LYS A 100 15.84 0.33 -1.90
CA LYS A 100 15.31 1.11 -3.03
C LYS A 100 14.93 0.23 -4.22
N LEU A 101 13.68 0.31 -4.64
CA LEU A 101 13.18 -0.32 -5.86
C LEU A 101 13.37 0.63 -7.05
N LYS A 102 14.48 0.49 -7.78
CA LYS A 102 14.79 1.32 -8.95
C LYS A 102 13.88 0.97 -10.14
N ARG A 103 13.67 1.92 -11.06
CA ARG A 103 12.82 1.72 -12.26
C ARG A 103 13.26 0.55 -13.14
N ALA A 104 14.56 0.26 -13.19
CA ALA A 104 15.11 -0.85 -13.95
C ALA A 104 14.75 -2.22 -13.35
N ASN A 105 14.51 -2.28 -12.03
CA ASN A 105 14.30 -3.52 -11.29
C ASN A 105 12.82 -3.87 -11.05
N TYR A 106 11.89 -3.18 -11.71
CA TYR A 106 10.49 -3.60 -11.69
C TYR A 106 9.82 -3.42 -13.03
N ASN A 107 8.83 -4.27 -13.29
CA ASN A 107 7.99 -4.16 -14.46
C ASN A 107 6.52 -4.46 -14.12
N LYS A 108 5.65 -4.39 -15.12
CA LYS A 108 4.26 -4.83 -15.02
C LYS A 108 4.08 -6.12 -15.81
N THR A 109 3.29 -7.03 -15.26
CA THR A 109 2.78 -8.22 -15.94
C THR A 109 1.27 -8.08 -16.18
N TYR A 110 0.63 -9.11 -16.71
CA TYR A 110 -0.82 -9.16 -16.92
C TYR A 110 -1.53 -9.67 -15.68
N ASP A 111 -2.77 -9.22 -15.46
CA ASP A 111 -3.66 -9.88 -14.51
C ASP A 111 -4.04 -11.30 -14.99
N VAL A 112 -4.20 -12.25 -14.07
CA VAL A 112 -4.70 -13.60 -14.36
C VAL A 112 -6.21 -13.50 -14.34
N ILE A 113 -6.79 -13.65 -15.54
CA ILE A 113 -8.21 -13.50 -15.78
C ILE A 113 -8.77 -14.85 -16.24
N GLY A 114 -9.93 -15.24 -15.73
CA GLY A 114 -10.60 -16.45 -16.16
C GLY A 114 -11.94 -16.66 -15.47
N GLY A 115 -12.69 -17.68 -15.88
CA GLY A 115 -14.05 -17.93 -15.40
C GLY A 115 -15.00 -16.76 -15.70
N CYS A 116 -16.26 -16.90 -15.28
CA CYS A 116 -17.27 -15.87 -15.45
C CYS A 116 -18.17 -15.84 -14.21
N ASP A 117 -18.60 -14.65 -13.79
CA ASP A 117 -19.72 -14.53 -12.84
C ASP A 117 -21.06 -14.89 -13.49
N THR A 118 -22.13 -14.87 -12.68
CA THR A 118 -23.50 -15.10 -13.17
C THR A 118 -23.95 -14.09 -14.23
N ASN A 119 -23.26 -12.94 -14.33
CA ASN A 119 -23.52 -11.88 -15.29
C ASN A 119 -22.56 -11.94 -16.51
N GLY A 120 -21.72 -12.97 -16.62
CA GLY A 120 -20.75 -13.16 -17.71
C GLY A 120 -19.48 -12.32 -17.60
N SER A 121 -19.25 -11.60 -16.50
CA SER A 121 -18.03 -10.82 -16.28
C SER A 121 -16.89 -11.71 -15.82
N ALA A 122 -15.71 -11.55 -16.43
CA ALA A 122 -14.55 -12.37 -16.12
C ALA A 122 -13.97 -12.06 -14.72
N TYR A 123 -13.54 -13.09 -13.99
CA TYR A 123 -12.88 -12.90 -12.70
C TYR A 123 -11.41 -12.53 -12.88
N VAL A 124 -10.94 -11.64 -12.01
CA VAL A 124 -9.53 -11.26 -11.91
C VAL A 124 -8.93 -11.97 -10.69
N PHE A 125 -8.43 -13.19 -10.89
CA PHE A 125 -7.89 -14.02 -9.80
C PHE A 125 -6.65 -13.42 -9.13
N SER A 126 -5.92 -12.55 -9.83
CA SER A 126 -4.74 -11.87 -9.31
C SER A 126 -5.00 -10.43 -8.85
N ASP A 127 -6.26 -10.05 -8.58
CA ASP A 127 -6.59 -8.66 -8.21
C ASP A 127 -5.77 -8.22 -7.00
N GLY A 128 -4.91 -7.23 -7.21
CA GLY A 128 -4.10 -6.66 -6.14
C GLY A 128 -2.84 -7.46 -5.80
N VAL A 129 -2.52 -8.55 -6.51
CA VAL A 129 -1.40 -9.44 -6.18
C VAL A 129 -0.31 -9.42 -7.26
N GLY A 130 0.86 -8.90 -6.92
CA GLY A 130 2.07 -8.92 -7.74
C GLY A 130 3.07 -9.94 -7.21
N THR A 131 4.25 -10.02 -7.83
CA THR A 131 5.32 -10.91 -7.39
C THR A 131 6.61 -10.17 -7.05
N ILE A 132 7.40 -10.76 -6.16
CA ILE A 132 8.68 -10.25 -5.67
C ILE A 132 9.72 -11.38 -5.70
N SER A 133 10.95 -11.06 -6.09
CA SER A 133 12.06 -12.01 -6.09
C SER A 133 12.45 -12.38 -4.65
N ILE A 134 12.96 -13.58 -4.43
CA ILE A 134 13.38 -14.04 -3.10
C ILE A 134 14.53 -13.18 -2.59
N ASP A 135 15.47 -12.81 -3.46
CA ASP A 135 16.59 -11.95 -3.07
C ASP A 135 16.11 -10.58 -2.58
N PHE A 136 15.18 -9.94 -3.31
CA PHE A 136 14.62 -8.65 -2.89
C PHE A 136 13.79 -8.78 -1.61
N ALA A 137 12.96 -9.83 -1.51
CA ALA A 137 12.19 -10.12 -0.31
C ALA A 137 13.08 -10.33 0.93
N ARG A 138 14.24 -11.00 0.78
CA ARG A 138 15.23 -11.16 1.85
C ARG A 138 15.77 -9.81 2.30
N THR A 139 16.12 -8.92 1.37
CA THR A 139 16.60 -7.58 1.74
C THR A 139 15.55 -6.76 2.47
N ILE A 140 14.28 -6.87 2.08
CA ILE A 140 13.16 -6.24 2.79
C ILE A 140 12.99 -6.87 4.18
N ALA A 141 13.05 -8.20 4.30
CA ALA A 141 12.91 -8.89 5.58
C ALA A 141 13.99 -8.44 6.58
N LEU A 142 15.25 -8.36 6.16
CA LEU A 142 16.36 -7.87 6.97
C LEU A 142 16.15 -6.41 7.39
N ASP A 143 15.73 -5.53 6.47
CA ASP A 143 15.42 -4.14 6.78
C ASP A 143 14.25 -3.98 7.76
N LEU A 144 13.32 -4.93 7.78
CA LEU A 144 12.22 -5.00 8.75
C LEU A 144 12.65 -5.57 10.11
N GLY A 145 13.85 -6.13 10.23
CA GLY A 145 14.35 -6.83 11.43
C GLY A 145 13.91 -8.28 11.53
N VAL A 146 13.54 -8.90 10.40
CA VAL A 146 13.17 -10.32 10.30
C VAL A 146 14.36 -11.10 9.75
N GLU A 147 15.11 -11.74 10.64
CA GLU A 147 16.36 -12.44 10.28
C GLU A 147 16.19 -13.95 10.05
N ASN A 148 15.22 -14.56 10.74
CA ASN A 148 15.09 -16.03 10.80
C ASN A 148 14.36 -16.65 9.61
N PHE A 149 13.59 -15.86 8.85
CA PHE A 149 12.82 -16.36 7.72
C PHE A 149 12.50 -15.25 6.72
N ILE A 150 12.13 -15.64 5.51
CA ILE A 150 11.66 -14.72 4.47
C ILE A 150 10.12 -14.81 4.45
N PRO A 151 9.39 -13.73 4.74
CA PRO A 151 7.93 -13.73 4.61
C PRO A 151 7.48 -14.11 3.20
N SER A 152 6.49 -14.99 3.09
CA SER A 152 5.93 -15.46 1.81
C SER A 152 5.19 -14.36 1.05
N CYS A 153 4.65 -13.37 1.76
CA CYS A 153 4.06 -12.20 1.13
C CYS A 153 4.18 -10.91 1.95
N PHE A 154 4.11 -9.78 1.25
CA PHE A 154 4.20 -8.44 1.81
C PHE A 154 3.04 -7.59 1.32
N GLN A 155 2.29 -6.98 2.22
CA GLN A 155 1.35 -5.92 1.88
C GLN A 155 2.13 -4.62 1.71
N VAL A 156 2.18 -4.10 0.48
CA VAL A 156 3.04 -2.98 0.12
C VAL A 156 2.26 -1.79 -0.41
N ARG A 157 2.92 -0.64 -0.29
CA ARG A 157 2.58 0.59 -1.00
C ARG A 157 3.83 1.07 -1.70
N TYR A 158 3.69 1.33 -2.99
CA TYR A 158 4.78 1.85 -3.79
C TYR A 158 4.21 2.91 -4.71
N ARG A 159 4.52 4.18 -4.44
CA ARG A 159 3.96 5.30 -5.22
C ARG A 159 2.43 5.23 -5.22
N GLY A 160 1.78 5.16 -6.37
CA GLY A 160 0.33 4.97 -6.52
C GLY A 160 -0.11 3.50 -6.64
N VAL A 161 0.80 2.55 -6.44
CA VAL A 161 0.56 1.10 -6.44
C VAL A 161 0.23 0.64 -5.02
N LYS A 162 -0.82 -0.19 -4.91
CA LYS A 162 -1.26 -0.81 -3.65
C LYS A 162 -1.59 -2.28 -3.90
N GLY A 163 -1.09 -3.16 -3.04
CA GLY A 163 -1.43 -4.57 -3.11
C GLY A 163 -0.58 -5.43 -2.20
N VAL A 164 -0.56 -6.71 -2.53
CA VAL A 164 0.30 -7.73 -1.94
C VAL A 164 1.35 -8.13 -2.98
N LEU A 165 2.58 -8.41 -2.53
CA LEU A 165 3.61 -9.06 -3.31
C LEU A 165 3.88 -10.44 -2.73
N THR A 166 3.84 -11.47 -3.56
CA THR A 166 4.17 -12.86 -3.18
C THR A 166 5.51 -13.27 -3.75
N LEU A 167 6.23 -14.15 -3.04
CA LEU A 167 7.49 -14.68 -3.54
C LEU A 167 7.32 -15.37 -4.91
N ASP A 168 8.23 -15.09 -5.83
CA ASP A 168 8.32 -15.74 -7.13
C ASP A 168 9.78 -16.11 -7.44
N PRO A 169 10.18 -17.37 -7.21
CA PRO A 169 11.54 -17.83 -7.46
C PRO A 169 11.98 -17.68 -8.93
N ASN A 170 11.03 -17.61 -9.87
CA ASN A 170 11.36 -17.52 -11.30
C ASN A 170 12.05 -16.20 -11.66
N LEU A 171 11.85 -15.15 -10.87
CA LEU A 171 12.56 -13.88 -11.03
C LEU A 171 14.06 -14.04 -10.78
N ASP A 172 14.43 -14.75 -9.72
CA ASP A 172 15.83 -15.02 -9.40
C ASP A 172 16.44 -16.03 -10.39
N VAL A 173 15.69 -17.09 -10.76
CA VAL A 173 16.13 -18.06 -11.78
C VAL A 173 16.43 -17.35 -13.11
N ARG A 174 15.55 -16.43 -13.54
CA ARG A 174 15.74 -15.67 -14.77
C ARG A 174 16.96 -14.75 -14.71
N LYS A 175 17.18 -14.08 -13.58
CA LYS A 175 18.35 -13.24 -13.34
C LYS A 175 19.63 -14.08 -13.42
N CYS A 176 19.70 -15.19 -12.67
CA CYS A 176 20.85 -16.09 -12.65
C CYS A 176 21.14 -16.70 -14.05
N TRP A 177 20.10 -17.09 -14.79
CA TRP A 177 20.25 -17.60 -16.15
C TRP A 177 20.83 -16.53 -17.09
N ALA A 178 20.36 -15.28 -17.01
CA ALA A 178 20.87 -14.20 -17.84
C ALA A 178 22.35 -13.88 -17.52
N GLU A 179 22.73 -13.86 -16.24
CA GLU A 179 24.11 -13.63 -15.78
C GLU A 179 25.04 -14.77 -16.26
N THR A 180 24.62 -16.02 -16.10
CA THR A 180 25.39 -17.20 -16.53
C THR A 180 25.64 -17.20 -18.03
N ASN A 181 24.65 -16.78 -18.82
CA ASN A 181 24.75 -16.71 -20.28
C ASN A 181 25.29 -15.36 -20.80
N ARG A 182 25.77 -14.47 -19.90
CA ARG A 182 26.29 -13.13 -20.24
C ARG A 182 25.32 -12.31 -21.09
N ILE A 183 24.01 -12.48 -20.88
CA ILE A 183 22.97 -11.74 -21.57
C ILE A 183 22.88 -10.36 -20.93
N ALA A 184 23.27 -9.33 -21.69
CA ALA A 184 23.13 -7.95 -21.25
C ALA A 184 21.66 -7.61 -20.94
N ASP A 185 21.43 -7.11 -19.73
CA ASP A 185 20.12 -6.68 -19.30
C ASP A 185 19.69 -5.41 -20.05
N ASN A 186 18.42 -5.35 -20.45
CA ASN A 186 17.85 -4.21 -21.17
C ASN A 186 18.65 -3.82 -22.44
N SER A 187 19.21 -4.82 -23.14
CA SER A 187 19.91 -4.61 -24.41
C SER A 187 19.00 -4.00 -25.46
N ARG A 188 19.54 -3.07 -26.28
CA ARG A 188 18.82 -2.40 -27.38
C ARG A 188 18.15 -3.37 -28.35
N TYR A 189 18.71 -4.58 -28.49
CA TYR A 189 18.22 -5.60 -29.41
C TYR A 189 17.06 -6.43 -28.85
N THR A 190 17.03 -6.67 -27.54
CA THR A 190 16.02 -7.53 -26.91
C THR A 190 14.94 -6.73 -26.18
N ASN A 191 15.28 -5.54 -25.68
CA ASN A 191 14.45 -4.73 -24.79
C ASN A 191 13.86 -5.56 -23.62
N ARG A 192 14.58 -6.61 -23.20
CA ARG A 192 14.16 -7.52 -22.13
C ARG A 192 14.85 -7.13 -20.83
N GLN A 193 14.04 -6.94 -19.80
CA GLN A 193 14.51 -6.80 -18.42
C GLN A 193 14.50 -8.19 -17.77
N ASN A 194 15.69 -8.70 -17.47
CA ASN A 194 15.93 -9.98 -16.81
C ASN A 194 16.23 -9.81 -15.32
N ASN A 195 16.80 -8.67 -14.91
CA ASN A 195 17.06 -8.36 -13.50
C ASN A 195 15.87 -7.61 -12.86
N LEU A 196 14.77 -8.33 -12.67
CA LEU A 196 13.55 -7.81 -12.06
C LEU A 196 13.43 -8.28 -10.60
N ALA A 197 13.30 -7.32 -9.69
CA ALA A 197 13.00 -7.56 -8.28
C ALA A 197 11.49 -7.68 -8.02
N VAL A 198 10.66 -6.96 -8.78
CA VAL A 198 9.20 -6.92 -8.57
C VAL A 198 8.44 -6.89 -9.90
N LEU A 199 7.35 -7.65 -9.99
CA LEU A 199 6.34 -7.55 -11.03
C LEU A 199 5.02 -7.07 -10.44
N PHE A 200 4.62 -5.85 -10.80
CA PHE A 200 3.31 -5.32 -10.46
C PHE A 200 2.25 -5.74 -11.48
N ARG A 201 0.98 -5.64 -11.10
CA ARG A 201 -0.15 -5.88 -12.00
C ARG A 201 -1.00 -4.62 -12.22
N PRO A 202 -1.75 -4.52 -13.33
CA PRO A 202 -2.66 -3.41 -13.60
C PRO A 202 -3.65 -3.18 -12.46
N SER A 203 -4.21 -4.25 -11.92
CA SER A 203 -5.10 -4.23 -10.74
C SER A 203 -4.49 -3.51 -9.53
N GLN A 204 -3.16 -3.49 -9.36
CA GLN A 204 -2.49 -2.81 -8.26
C GLN A 204 -2.28 -1.30 -8.48
N ASP A 205 -2.36 -0.82 -9.72
CA ASP A 205 -2.12 0.60 -10.06
C ASP A 205 -3.37 1.45 -9.77
N LYS A 206 -3.33 2.24 -8.71
CA LYS A 206 -4.51 2.99 -8.24
C LYS A 206 -4.52 4.42 -8.78
N PHE A 207 -3.38 5.09 -8.86
CA PHE A 207 -3.27 6.46 -9.37
C PHE A 207 -1.85 6.79 -9.83
N LYS A 208 -1.71 7.85 -10.64
CA LYS A 208 -0.39 8.33 -11.07
C LYS A 208 0.24 9.16 -9.97
N ALA A 209 1.32 8.65 -9.39
CA ALA A 209 2.09 9.33 -8.34
C ALA A 209 3.47 9.79 -8.87
N PRO A 210 4.12 10.76 -8.19
CA PRO A 210 5.49 11.20 -8.49
C PRO A 210 6.50 10.05 -8.53
N ARG A 211 7.68 10.30 -9.10
CA ARG A 211 8.77 9.31 -9.10
C ARG A 211 9.34 9.20 -7.69
N ASP A 212 9.39 7.97 -7.19
CA ASP A 212 10.05 7.59 -5.95
C ASP A 212 10.56 6.16 -6.13
N THR A 213 11.57 5.79 -5.34
CA THR A 213 12.17 4.45 -5.30
C THR A 213 11.91 3.74 -3.96
N SER A 214 11.35 4.45 -2.98
CA SER A 214 11.07 3.90 -1.66
C SER A 214 9.84 3.00 -1.70
N ILE A 215 10.01 1.75 -1.29
CA ILE A 215 8.91 0.82 -1.06
C ILE A 215 8.47 0.93 0.40
N GLU A 216 7.16 0.92 0.64
CA GLU A 216 6.61 0.96 1.99
C GLU A 216 5.91 -0.37 2.27
N VAL A 217 6.22 -1.00 3.40
CA VAL A 217 5.58 -2.23 3.86
C VAL A 217 4.58 -1.87 4.95
N VAL A 218 3.33 -2.29 4.75
CA VAL A 218 2.26 -2.16 5.75
C VAL A 218 2.33 -3.32 6.74
N LYS A 219 2.41 -4.54 6.20
CA LYS A 219 2.45 -5.78 6.97
C LYS A 219 3.11 -6.87 6.13
N TYR A 220 3.74 -7.84 6.77
CA TYR A 220 4.25 -9.05 6.13
C TYR A 220 3.49 -10.28 6.64
N SER A 221 3.55 -11.40 5.92
CA SER A 221 2.90 -12.64 6.32
C SER A 221 3.47 -13.16 7.64
N ALA A 222 2.61 -13.35 8.63
CA ALA A 222 2.94 -13.94 9.92
C ALA A 222 1.71 -14.69 10.47
N PRO A 223 1.90 -15.80 11.20
CA PRO A 223 0.80 -16.49 11.87
C PRO A 223 0.10 -15.50 12.80
N THR A 224 -1.23 -15.48 12.73
CA THR A 224 -2.07 -14.61 13.56
C THR A 224 -3.10 -15.50 14.26
N PRO A 225 -3.19 -15.47 15.60
CA PRO A 225 -4.27 -16.18 16.29
C PRO A 225 -5.61 -15.58 15.87
N VAL A 226 -6.56 -16.45 15.51
CA VAL A 226 -7.90 -16.05 15.10
C VAL A 226 -8.93 -16.59 16.10
N PHE A 227 -10.01 -15.84 16.28
CA PHE A 227 -11.13 -16.20 17.12
C PHE A 227 -12.42 -16.09 16.30
N LEU A 228 -13.42 -16.92 16.63
CA LEU A 228 -14.76 -16.78 16.05
C LEU A 228 -15.37 -15.46 16.51
N ASN A 229 -15.71 -14.60 15.56
CA ASN A 229 -16.45 -13.37 15.85
C ASN A 229 -17.97 -13.65 15.76
N ARG A 230 -18.77 -12.82 16.43
CA ARG A 230 -20.24 -12.96 16.42
C ARG A 230 -20.85 -13.07 15.02
N PRO A 231 -20.43 -12.27 14.01
CA PRO A 231 -20.97 -12.40 12.66
C PRO A 231 -20.72 -13.78 12.03
N LEU A 232 -19.52 -14.35 12.21
CA LEU A 232 -19.20 -15.67 11.67
C LEU A 232 -19.98 -16.77 12.39
N ILE A 233 -20.19 -16.64 13.70
CA ILE A 233 -21.04 -17.56 14.48
C ILE A 233 -22.47 -17.55 13.93
N LEU A 234 -23.05 -16.37 13.66
CA LEU A 234 -24.38 -16.25 13.09
C LEU A 234 -24.50 -16.88 11.70
N ILE A 235 -23.48 -16.71 10.84
CA ILE A 235 -23.45 -17.35 9.52
C ILE A 235 -23.38 -18.87 9.66
N LEU A 236 -22.54 -19.37 10.56
CA LEU A 236 -22.40 -20.81 10.81
C LEU A 236 -23.73 -21.41 11.31
N ASP A 237 -24.43 -20.71 12.19
CA ASP A 237 -25.75 -21.09 12.70
C ASP A 237 -26.79 -21.18 11.56
N GLN A 238 -26.93 -20.11 10.75
CA GLN A 238 -27.85 -20.08 9.60
C GLN A 238 -27.55 -21.17 8.56
N VAL A 239 -26.28 -21.41 8.26
CA VAL A 239 -25.88 -22.45 7.30
C VAL A 239 -26.15 -23.84 7.88
N SER A 240 -26.02 -24.02 9.20
CA SER A 240 -26.32 -25.30 9.83
C SER A 240 -27.80 -25.68 9.72
N GLU A 241 -28.72 -24.71 9.82
CA GLU A 241 -30.16 -24.92 9.62
C GLU A 241 -30.50 -25.30 8.16
N LEU A 242 -29.73 -24.80 7.19
CA LEU A 242 -29.90 -25.14 5.77
C LEU A 242 -29.38 -26.55 5.41
N VAL A 243 -28.51 -27.13 6.25
CA VAL A 243 -27.88 -28.44 6.04
C VAL A 243 -28.61 -29.57 6.78
N THR A 244 -29.79 -29.31 7.37
CA THR A 244 -30.71 -30.36 7.80
C THR A 244 -31.64 -30.80 6.66
N PRO A 245 -31.36 -31.93 5.98
CA PRO A 245 -32.39 -32.81 5.48
C PRO A 245 -32.41 -34.07 6.37
N LEU A 246 -33.46 -34.18 7.18
CA LEU A 246 -34.19 -35.41 7.52
C LEU A 246 -35.36 -35.07 8.45
#